data_AF-A0A975GCZ9-F1
#
_entry.id   AF-A0A975GCZ9-F1
#
_cell.length_a   1.000
_cell.length_b   1.000
_cell.length_c   1.000
_cell.angle_alpha   90.00
_cell.angle_beta   90.00
_cell.angle_gamma   90.00
#
_symmetry.space_group_name_H-M   'P 1'
#
loop_
_entity.id
_entity.type
_entity.pdbx_description
1 polymer ?
#
loop_
_entity_poly.entity_id
_entity_poly.type
_entity_poly.pdbx_seq_one_letter_code
_entity_poly.pdbx_strand_id
1 'polypeptide(L)'
;MQMVVDSLRQKGKIYKKMLEVSPKELGIRNKIKIYKATDVSGYFWAIFAVSQKSRLLMKDVHKFEEIYNKLTLYFDHNFKHKIIFIDAPLCSKAQKAFKEAGWKIQ
;
A
#
# COMPACT_ATOMS: atom_id res chain seq x y z
N MET A 1 4.21 6.38 -12.05
CA MET A 1 4.58 4.97 -12.25
C MET A 1 6.06 4.71 -11.97
N GLN A 2 6.98 5.62 -12.33
CA GLN A 2 8.43 5.41 -12.11
C GLN A 2 8.84 5.21 -10.64
N MET A 3 8.39 6.03 -9.68
CA MET A 3 8.84 5.91 -8.27
C MET A 3 8.63 4.53 -7.64
N VAL A 4 7.45 3.92 -7.84
CA VAL A 4 7.15 2.61 -7.25
C VAL A 4 8.01 1.52 -7.90
N VAL A 5 8.11 1.53 -9.23
CA VAL A 5 8.93 0.57 -9.98
C VAL A 5 10.42 0.73 -9.66
N ASP A 6 10.90 1.96 -9.46
CA ASP A 6 12.30 2.28 -9.17
C ASP A 6 12.67 1.90 -7.73
N SER A 7 11.85 2.25 -6.73
CA SER A 7 12.05 1.80 -5.34
C SER A 7 11.99 0.29 -5.17
N LEU A 8 11.22 -0.40 -6.01
CA LEU A 8 11.13 -1.86 -6.03
C LEU A 8 12.34 -2.51 -6.71
N ARG A 9 12.81 -1.92 -7.81
CA ARG A 9 14.04 -2.33 -8.52
C ARG A 9 15.30 -2.11 -7.67
N GLN A 10 15.44 -0.95 -7.02
CA GLN A 10 16.58 -0.66 -6.13
C GLN A 10 16.69 -1.63 -4.95
N LYS A 11 15.58 -2.24 -4.53
CA LYS A 11 15.56 -3.23 -3.43
C LYS A 11 15.65 -4.68 -3.89
N GLY A 12 15.95 -4.92 -5.17
CA GLY A 12 16.21 -6.26 -5.71
C GLY A 12 14.98 -7.17 -5.82
N LYS A 13 13.76 -6.62 -5.82
CA LYS A 13 12.53 -7.41 -5.90
C LYS A 13 11.96 -7.41 -7.30
N ILE A 14 12.10 -8.54 -7.98
CA ILE A 14 11.55 -8.79 -9.30
C ILE A 14 10.10 -9.28 -9.12
N TYR A 15 9.13 -8.47 -9.50
CA TYR A 15 7.73 -8.88 -9.51
C TYR A 15 7.37 -9.44 -10.88
N LYS A 16 6.84 -10.67 -10.90
CA LYS A 16 6.38 -11.36 -12.10
C LYS A 16 5.15 -10.69 -12.71
N LYS A 17 4.28 -10.12 -11.86
CA LYS A 17 3.07 -9.41 -12.29
C LYS A 17 2.81 -8.24 -11.36
N MET A 18 2.56 -7.06 -11.90
CA MET A 18 2.11 -5.88 -11.16
C MET A 18 0.78 -5.42 -11.75
N LEU A 19 -0.20 -5.20 -10.90
CA LEU A 19 -1.56 -4.82 -11.24
C LEU A 19 -1.91 -3.59 -10.42
N GLU A 20 -2.11 -2.45 -11.09
CA GLU A 20 -2.59 -1.24 -10.43
C GLU A 20 -4.09 -1.38 -10.20
N VAL A 21 -4.54 -1.14 -8.97
CA VAL A 21 -5.94 -1.18 -8.58
C VAL A 21 -6.39 0.25 -8.37
N SER A 22 -7.41 0.67 -9.11
CA SER A 22 -7.91 2.02 -8.96
C SER A 22 -8.64 2.14 -7.63
N PRO A 23 -8.37 3.18 -6.81
CA PRO A 23 -9.11 3.40 -5.56
C PRO A 23 -10.62 3.52 -5.79
N LYS A 24 -11.04 3.98 -6.99
CA LYS A 24 -12.45 4.01 -7.42
C LYS A 24 -13.11 2.63 -7.42
N GLU A 25 -12.40 1.57 -7.80
CA GLU A 25 -12.92 0.19 -7.82
C GLU A 25 -13.18 -0.33 -6.41
N LEU A 26 -12.44 0.18 -5.42
CA LEU A 26 -12.62 -0.13 -4.00
C LEU A 26 -13.56 0.86 -3.27
N GLY A 27 -14.19 1.79 -4.00
CA GLY A 27 -15.11 2.78 -3.45
C GLY A 27 -14.44 3.95 -2.72
N ILE A 28 -13.16 4.23 -3.00
CA ILE A 28 -12.34 5.24 -2.32
C ILE A 28 -12.18 6.47 -3.23
N ARG A 29 -12.54 7.64 -2.69
CA ARG A 29 -12.35 8.94 -3.38
C ARG A 29 -10.97 9.57 -3.16
N ASN A 30 -10.18 9.04 -2.22
CA ASN A 30 -8.84 9.56 -1.95
C ASN A 30 -7.87 9.23 -3.11
N LYS A 31 -6.96 10.16 -3.40
CA LYS A 31 -5.85 9.99 -4.36
C LYS A 31 -4.76 9.08 -3.76
N ILE A 32 -5.10 7.82 -3.53
CA ILE A 32 -4.14 6.77 -3.18
C ILE A 32 -3.96 5.87 -4.39
N LYS A 33 -2.74 5.42 -4.63
CA LYS A 33 -2.46 4.44 -5.67
C LYS A 33 -2.24 3.10 -5.00
N ILE A 34 -2.96 2.09 -5.45
CA ILE A 34 -2.89 0.75 -4.89
C ILE A 34 -2.31 -0.14 -5.97
N TYR A 35 -1.34 -0.95 -5.60
CA TYR A 35 -0.66 -1.85 -6.50
C TYR A 35 -0.64 -3.22 -5.86
N LYS A 36 -1.09 -4.22 -6.60
CA LYS A 36 -0.90 -5.62 -6.31
C LYS A 36 0.30 -6.08 -7.09
N ALA A 37 1.31 -6.61 -6.43
CA ALA A 37 2.46 -7.23 -7.08
C ALA A 37 2.54 -8.70 -6.68
N THR A 38 2.93 -9.56 -7.63
CA THR A 38 3.20 -10.97 -7.40
C THR A 38 4.67 -11.20 -7.67
N ASP A 39 5.40 -11.68 -6.67
CA ASP A 39 6.82 -11.97 -6.75
C ASP A 39 7.08 -13.22 -7.62
N VAL A 40 8.32 -13.43 -8.06
CA VAL A 40 8.71 -14.63 -8.84
C VAL A 40 8.48 -15.92 -8.04
N SER A 41 8.60 -15.85 -6.71
CA SER A 41 8.29 -16.94 -5.78
C SER A 41 6.77 -17.17 -5.58
N GLY A 42 5.91 -16.42 -6.26
CA GLY A 42 4.45 -16.57 -6.14
C GLY A 42 3.82 -15.85 -4.94
N TYR A 43 4.60 -15.13 -4.14
CA TYR A 43 4.07 -14.36 -3.02
C TYR A 43 3.34 -13.09 -3.48
N PHE A 44 2.20 -12.81 -2.86
CA PHE A 44 1.44 -11.57 -3.09
C PHE A 44 1.90 -10.43 -2.19
N TRP A 45 2.12 -9.29 -2.82
CA TRP A 45 2.53 -8.04 -2.23
C TRP A 45 1.45 -7.00 -2.46
N ALA A 46 1.01 -6.36 -1.39
CA ALA A 46 0.16 -5.19 -1.45
C ALA A 46 1.01 -3.94 -1.26
N ILE A 47 0.98 -3.04 -2.23
CA ILE A 47 1.78 -1.82 -2.22
C ILE A 47 0.82 -0.64 -2.35
N PHE A 48 0.85 0.22 -1.35
CA PHE A 48 0.04 1.42 -1.30
C PHE A 48 0.96 2.61 -1.49
N ALA A 49 0.58 3.58 -2.29
CA ALA A 49 1.33 4.81 -2.48
C ALA A 49 0.41 6.00 -2.26
N VAL A 50 0.76 6.79 -1.27
CA VAL A 50 0.00 7.93 -0.78
C VAL A 50 0.88 9.15 -1.01
N SER A 51 0.45 10.02 -1.92
CA SER A 51 1.09 11.31 -2.15
C SER A 51 0.07 12.40 -1.82
N GLN A 52 0.20 12.96 -0.62
CA GLN A 52 -0.66 14.03 -0.15
C GLN A 52 0.17 15.07 0.59
N LYS A 53 -0.06 16.35 0.31
CA LYS A 53 0.60 17.44 1.05
C LYS A 53 0.10 17.57 2.49
N SER A 54 -1.08 17.03 2.79
CA SER A 54 -1.73 17.10 4.09
C SER A 54 -1.19 16.04 5.07
N ARG A 55 -1.12 16.41 6.36
CA ARG A 55 -0.70 15.51 7.43
C ARG A 55 -1.61 14.28 7.51
N LEU A 56 -1.03 13.09 7.56
CA LEU A 56 -1.77 11.85 7.78
C LEU A 56 -2.13 11.71 9.26
N LEU A 57 -3.41 11.47 9.51
CA LEU A 57 -3.98 11.31 10.84
C LEU A 57 -4.36 9.84 11.09
N MET A 58 -4.71 9.53 12.34
CA MET A 58 -5.14 8.18 12.73
C MET A 58 -6.37 7.70 11.93
N LYS A 59 -7.25 8.62 11.54
CA LYS A 59 -8.40 8.33 10.67
C LYS A 59 -7.99 7.80 9.31
N ASP A 60 -6.86 8.24 8.78
CA ASP A 60 -6.35 7.74 7.50
C ASP A 60 -5.81 6.32 7.65
N VAL A 61 -5.15 5.99 8.77
CA VAL A 61 -4.67 4.63 9.05
C VAL A 61 -5.81 3.63 9.03
N HIS A 62 -6.91 3.91 9.74
CA HIS A 62 -8.10 3.05 9.71
C HIS A 62 -8.68 2.91 8.30
N LYS A 63 -8.69 3.98 7.50
CA LYS A 63 -9.08 3.87 6.10
C LYS A 63 -8.15 2.90 5.36
N PHE A 64 -6.84 2.99 5.52
CA PHE A 64 -5.91 2.05 4.86
C PHE A 64 -6.14 0.60 5.27
N GLU A 65 -6.43 0.34 6.53
CA GLU A 65 -6.79 -1.01 7.00
C GLU A 65 -8.09 -1.50 6.38
N GLU A 66 -9.12 -0.66 6.34
CA GLU A 66 -10.40 -1.01 5.71
C GLU A 66 -10.23 -1.28 4.20
N ILE A 67 -9.40 -0.48 3.54
CA ILE A 67 -9.06 -0.66 2.13
C ILE A 67 -8.29 -1.95 1.92
N TYR A 68 -7.36 -2.27 2.82
CA TYR A 68 -6.61 -3.51 2.77
C TYR A 68 -7.53 -4.74 2.97
N ASN A 69 -8.51 -4.65 3.87
CA ASN A 69 -9.52 -5.70 4.02
C ASN A 69 -10.37 -5.84 2.75
N LYS A 70 -10.85 -4.73 2.18
CA LYS A 70 -11.56 -4.75 0.89
C LYS A 70 -10.70 -5.33 -0.23
N LEU A 71 -9.42 -5.00 -0.27
CA LEU A 71 -8.47 -5.54 -1.26
C LEU A 71 -8.29 -7.05 -1.08
N THR A 72 -8.14 -7.50 0.17
CA THR A 72 -8.00 -8.93 0.52
C THR A 72 -9.25 -9.70 0.10
N LEU A 73 -10.44 -9.17 0.38
CA LEU A 73 -11.72 -9.74 -0.04
C LEU A 73 -11.90 -9.72 -1.57
N TYR A 74 -11.56 -8.61 -2.22
CA TYR A 74 -11.71 -8.45 -3.67
C TYR A 74 -10.84 -9.43 -4.46
N PHE A 75 -9.64 -9.69 -3.96
CA PHE A 75 -8.73 -10.66 -4.58
C PHE A 75 -8.84 -12.06 -3.99
N ASP A 76 -9.67 -12.26 -2.97
CA ASP A 76 -9.78 -13.50 -2.16
C ASP A 76 -8.43 -14.12 -1.76
N HIS A 77 -7.40 -13.28 -1.65
CA HIS A 77 -6.01 -13.70 -1.52
C HIS A 77 -5.37 -13.01 -0.31
N ASN A 78 -4.62 -13.77 0.47
CA ASN A 78 -3.90 -13.25 1.61
C ASN A 78 -2.56 -12.63 1.18
N PHE A 79 -2.39 -11.34 1.43
CA PHE A 79 -1.12 -10.65 1.13
C PHE A 79 -0.10 -10.92 2.24
N LYS A 80 0.94 -11.70 1.92
CA LYS A 80 2.02 -12.01 2.87
C LYS A 80 2.83 -10.77 3.23
N HIS A 81 2.90 -9.81 2.31
CA HIS A 81 3.67 -8.59 2.51
C HIS A 81 2.86 -7.36 2.12
N LYS A 82 2.93 -6.33 2.96
CA LYS A 82 2.26 -5.06 2.74
C LYS A 82 3.21 -3.89 2.97
N ILE A 83 3.34 -3.06 1.94
CA ILE A 83 4.19 -1.86 1.91
C ILE A 83 3.28 -0.66 1.71
N ILE A 84 3.58 0.43 2.41
CA ILE A 84 2.95 1.72 2.15
C ILE A 84 4.04 2.77 1.93
N PHE A 85 3.98 3.45 0.79
CA PHE A 85 4.80 4.60 0.45
C PHE A 85 4.02 5.85 0.86
N ILE A 86 4.61 6.64 1.76
CA ILE A 86 3.96 7.81 2.33
C ILE A 86 4.82 9.03 2.06
N ASP A 87 4.42 9.81 1.07
CA ASP A 87 5.04 11.09 0.71
C ASP A 87 4.27 12.24 1.37
N ALA A 88 4.13 12.17 2.71
CA ALA A 88 3.33 13.11 3.50
C ALA A 88 3.84 13.20 4.95
N PRO A 89 3.68 14.34 5.64
CA PRO A 89 4.02 14.43 7.06
C PRO A 89 3.11 13.52 7.89
N LEU A 90 3.71 12.57 8.60
CA LEU A 90 3.00 11.62 9.47
C LEU A 90 2.97 12.11 10.91
N CYS A 91 1.87 11.87 11.63
CA CYS A 91 1.89 12.00 13.08
C CYS A 91 2.50 10.75 13.72
N SER A 92 3.17 10.91 14.87
CA SER A 92 3.83 9.80 15.57
C SER A 92 2.86 8.67 15.94
N LYS A 93 1.59 8.99 16.18
CA LYS A 93 0.53 8.00 16.41
C LYS A 93 0.21 7.17 15.17
N ALA A 94 0.10 7.81 14.00
CA ALA A 94 -0.17 7.13 12.74
C ALA A 94 0.99 6.21 12.35
N GLN A 95 2.23 6.67 12.54
CA GLN A 95 3.42 5.86 12.27
C GLN A 95 3.47 4.60 13.15
N LYS A 96 3.12 4.71 14.44
CA LYS A 96 3.00 3.55 15.34
C LYS A 96 1.91 2.59 14.87
N ALA A 97 0.72 3.10 14.57
CA ALA A 97 -0.40 2.29 14.12
C ALA A 97 -0.07 1.50 12.83
N PHE A 98 0.61 2.12 11.86
CA PHE A 98 1.10 1.41 10.68
C PHE A 98 2.09 0.30 11.02
N LYS A 99 3.05 0.55 11.92
CA LYS A 99 4.01 -0.47 12.38
C LYS A 99 3.32 -1.62 13.11
N GLU A 100 2.38 -1.32 14.00
CA GLU A 100 1.60 -2.31 14.76
C GLU A 100 0.73 -3.16 13.84
N ALA A 101 0.11 -2.54 12.84
CA ALA A 101 -0.62 -3.25 11.80
C ALA A 101 0.31 -4.04 10.87
N GLY A 102 1.65 -3.96 10.99
CA GLY A 102 2.60 -4.73 10.18
C GLY A 102 2.89 -4.13 8.80
N TRP A 103 2.60 -2.84 8.61
CA TRP A 103 2.94 -2.13 7.37
C TRP A 103 4.39 -1.68 7.36
N LYS A 104 5.06 -1.93 6.24
CA LYS A 104 6.38 -1.35 5.99
C LYS A 104 6.21 0.03 5.35
N ILE A 105 6.39 1.07 6.15
CA ILE A 105 6.38 2.47 5.69
C ILE A 105 7.67 2.74 4.93
N GLN A 106 7.55 3.34 3.75
CA GLN A 106 8.64 3.89 2.94
C GLN A 106 8.41 5.36 2.64
#